data_AF-E2J764-F1
#
_entry.id   AF-E2J764-F1
#
_cell.length_a   1.000
_cell.length_b   1.000
_cell.length_c   1.000
_cell.angle_alpha   90.00
_cell.angle_beta   90.00
_cell.angle_gamma   90.00
#
_symmetry.space_group_name_H-M   'P 1'
#
loop_
_entity.id
_entity.type
_entity.pdbx_description
1 polymer ?
#
loop_
_entity_poly.entity_id
_entity_poly.type
_entity_poly.pdbx_seq_one_letter_code
_entity_poly.pdbx_strand_id
1 'polypeptide(L)' 'MKTFITVIFFGILTYTVAKKQPIETCQNSLPIKPGLSINDFFNGAWYTTHMKDATNAATCRAYQFEVT' A
#
# COMPACT_ATOMS: atom_id res chain seq x y z
N MET A 1 32.17 17.86 -28.52
CA MET A 1 31.97 16.40 -28.30
C MET A 1 32.06 15.98 -26.83
N LYS A 2 32.94 16.55 -25.99
CA LYS A 2 33.02 16.18 -24.56
C LYS A 2 31.75 16.48 -23.74
N THR A 3 31.14 17.66 -23.91
CA THR A 3 30.02 18.13 -23.08
C THR A 3 28.70 17.38 -23.33
N PHE A 4 28.44 16.98 -24.59
CA PHE A 4 27.22 16.24 -24.96
C PHE A 4 27.19 14.84 -24.35
N ILE A 5 28.34 14.17 -24.27
CA ILE A 5 28.45 12.85 -23.62
C ILE A 5 28.13 13.00 -22.13
N THR A 6 28.66 14.03 -21.46
CA THR A 6 28.42 14.25 -20.02
C THR A 6 26.94 14.45 -19.69
N VAL A 7 26.20 15.23 -20.51
CA VAL A 7 24.76 15.50 -20.29
C VAL A 7 23.91 14.23 -20.42
N ILE A 8 24.23 13.35 -21.38
CA ILE A 8 23.53 12.07 -21.56
C ILE A 8 23.78 11.15 -20.35
N PHE A 9 25.02 11.06 -19.88
CA PHE A 9 25.34 10.25 -18.70
C PHE A 9 24.64 10.75 -17.43
N PHE A 10 24.57 12.06 -17.20
CA PHE A 10 23.83 12.62 -16.06
C PHE A 10 22.32 12.37 -16.17
N GLY A 11 21.72 12.49 -17.36
CA GLY A 11 20.30 12.20 -17.59
C GLY A 11 19.91 10.74 -17.35
N ILE A 12 20.79 9.79 -17.69
CA ILE A 12 20.57 8.36 -17.42
C ILE A 12 20.75 8.04 -15.91
N LEU A 13 21.71 8.70 -15.24
CA LEU A 13 21.95 8.50 -13.81
C LEU A 13 20.78 8.98 -12.95
N THR A 14 20.13 10.10 -13.28
CA THR A 14 18.95 10.56 -12.51
C THR A 14 17.73 9.67 -12.70
N TYR A 15 17.54 9.07 -13.88
CA TYR A 15 16.43 8.15 -14.16
C TYR A 15 16.56 6.80 -13.43
N THR A 16 17.79 6.36 -13.14
CA THR A 16 18.07 5.11 -12.41
C THR A 16 17.99 5.25 -10.89
N VAL A 17 17.95 6.47 -10.35
CA VAL A 17 17.74 6.75 -8.91
C VAL A 17 16.25 6.88 -8.57
N ALA A 18 15.37 7.06 -9.56
CA ALA A 18 13.93 6.85 -9.41
C ALA A 18 13.57 5.35 -9.40
N LYS A 19 14.38 4.51 -8.75
CA LYS A 19 13.93 3.18 -8.36
C LYS A 19 12.83 3.39 -7.34
N LYS A 20 11.58 3.19 -7.80
CA LYS A 20 10.40 2.93 -6.98
C LYS A 20 10.90 2.13 -5.78
N GLN A 21 10.83 2.73 -4.58
CA GLN A 21 11.22 2.02 -3.36
C GLN A 21 10.51 0.66 -3.45
N PRO A 22 11.23 -0.47 -3.33
CA PRO A 22 10.58 -1.76 -3.29
C PRO A 22 9.49 -1.62 -2.23
N ILE A 23 8.23 -1.89 -2.62
CA ILE A 23 7.08 -1.82 -1.72
C ILE A 23 7.54 -2.54 -0.47
N GLU A 24 7.79 -1.79 0.61
CA GLU A 24 8.20 -2.38 1.86
C GLU A 24 7.11 -3.40 2.15
N THR A 25 7.49 -4.67 2.16
CA THR A 25 6.59 -5.77 2.51
C THR A 25 5.78 -5.31 3.70
N CYS A 26 4.44 -5.33 3.60
CA CYS A 26 3.56 -4.85 4.67
C CYS A 26 4.11 -5.39 5.99
N GLN A 27 4.50 -4.50 6.91
CA GLN A 27 4.99 -4.88 8.23
C GLN A 27 3.82 -5.39 9.06
N ASN A 28 3.27 -6.54 8.66
CA ASN A 28 2.16 -7.18 9.33
C ASN A 28 2.74 -8.15 10.35
N SER A 29 3.40 -7.62 11.38
CA SER A 29 3.93 -8.42 12.49
C SER A 29 2.86 -8.80 13.50
N LEU A 30 1.61 -8.36 13.30
CA LEU A 30 0.52 -8.59 14.23
C LEU A 30 0.06 -10.06 14.14
N PRO A 31 0.00 -10.78 15.27
CA PRO A 31 -0.55 -12.13 15.29
C PRO A 31 -2.05 -12.07 14.97
N ILE A 32 -2.55 -13.13 14.34
CA ILE A 32 -4.00 -13.33 14.14
C ILE A 32 -4.67 -13.29 15.52
N LYS A 33 -5.78 -12.54 15.64
CA LYS A 33 -6.54 -12.44 16.88
C LYS A 33 -7.00 -13.84 17.33
N PRO A 34 -6.62 -14.32 18.53
CA PRO A 34 -7.13 -15.57 19.07
C PRO A 34 -8.65 -15.55 19.20
N GLY A 35 -9.29 -16.67 18.84
CA GLY A 35 -10.76 -16.81 18.90
C GLY A 35 -11.52 -15.92 17.91
N LEU A 36 -10.89 -15.49 16.81
CA LEU A 36 -11.61 -14.85 15.71
C LEU A 36 -12.55 -15.87 15.06
N SER A 37 -13.86 -15.63 15.14
CA SER A 37 -14.85 -16.36 14.36
C SER A 37 -14.85 -15.81 12.93
N ILE A 38 -14.32 -16.60 12.01
CA ILE A 38 -14.17 -16.20 10.59
C ILE A 38 -15.54 -15.98 9.95
N ASN A 39 -16.50 -16.86 10.22
CA ASN A 39 -17.85 -16.74 9.65
C ASN A 39 -18.55 -15.47 10.14
N ASP A 40 -18.41 -15.12 11.42
CA ASP A 40 -19.03 -13.89 11.94
C ASP A 40 -18.33 -12.64 11.38
N PHE A 41 -17.01 -12.70 11.20
CA PHE A 41 -16.25 -11.57 10.64
C PHE A 41 -16.58 -11.31 9.17
N PHE A 42 -16.79 -12.36 8.38
CA PHE A 42 -17.10 -12.28 6.94
C PHE A 42 -18.60 -12.40 6.63
N ASN A 43 -19.47 -12.02 7.56
CA ASN A 43 -20.92 -11.97 7.34
C ASN A 43 -21.43 -10.54 7.59
N GLY A 44 -21.78 -9.82 6.52
CA GLY A 44 -22.31 -8.45 6.59
C GLY A 44 -21.34 -7.38 6.09
N ALA A 45 -21.39 -6.19 6.70
CA ALA A 45 -20.74 -4.98 6.18
C ALA A 45 -19.72 -4.37 7.16
N TRP A 46 -18.51 -4.09 6.66
CA TRP A 46 -17.49 -3.33 7.38
C TRP A 46 -17.28 -1.95 6.79
N TYR A 47 -17.37 -0.92 7.62
CA TYR A 47 -17.16 0.48 7.22
C TYR A 47 -15.82 0.98 7.76
N THR A 48 -14.94 1.45 6.88
CA THR A 48 -13.68 2.07 7.28
C THR A 48 -13.94 3.50 7.75
N THR A 49 -13.98 3.69 9.07
CA THR A 49 -14.22 5.00 9.70
C THR A 49 -12.93 5.77 9.95
N HIS A 50 -11.82 5.07 10.18
CA HIS A 50 -10.52 5.67 10.52
C HIS A 50 -9.39 4.89 9.86
N MET A 51 -8.33 5.60 9.46
CA MET A 51 -7.12 5.01 8.92
C MET A 51 -5.91 5.82 9.41
N LYS A 52 -4.84 5.12 9.79
CA LYS A 52 -3.58 5.76 10.15
C LYS A 52 -2.87 6.23 8.86
N ASP A 53 -2.28 7.42 8.89
CA ASP A 53 -1.42 7.95 7.82
C ASP A 53 -2.11 8.05 6.44
N ALA A 54 -3.44 8.18 6.41
CA ALA A 54 -4.23 8.28 5.19
C ALA A 54 -4.98 9.62 5.10
N THR A 55 -5.33 10.04 3.89
CA THR A 55 -6.17 11.22 3.69
C THR A 55 -7.63 10.93 4.07
N ASN A 56 -8.41 11.96 4.40
CA ASN A 56 -9.84 11.80 4.73
C ASN A 56 -10.64 11.14 3.59
N ALA A 57 -10.18 11.26 2.34
CA ALA A 57 -10.79 10.59 1.20
C ALA A 57 -10.57 9.06 1.19
N ALA A 58 -9.59 8.56 1.95
CA ALA A 58 -9.36 7.12 2.12
C ALA A 58 -10.39 6.51 3.11
N THR A 59 -10.89 7.29 4.05
CA THR A 59 -11.92 6.92 5.02
C THR A 59 -13.31 7.24 4.47
N CYS A 60 -13.87 6.35 3.65
CA CYS A 60 -15.30 6.31 3.27
C CYS A 60 -15.53 5.06 2.39
N ARG A 61 -15.19 3.89 2.93
CA ARG A 61 -15.26 2.62 2.20
C ARG A 61 -16.07 1.62 2.98
N ALA A 62 -16.92 0.89 2.27
CA ALA A 62 -17.68 -0.23 2.80
C ALA A 62 -17.24 -1.52 2.11
N TYR A 63 -17.05 -2.57 2.90
CA TYR A 63 -16.73 -3.92 2.44
C TYR A 63 -17.88 -4.83 2.82
N GLN A 64 -18.56 -5.41 1.82
CA GLN A 64 -19.65 -6.35 2.02
C GLN A 64 -19.11 -7.77 1.87
N PHE A 65 -19.48 -8.64 2.80
CA PHE A 65 -19.08 -10.04 2.82
C PHE A 65 -20.30 -10.93 3.00
N GLU A 66 -20.27 -12.07 2.33
CA GLU A 66 -21.28 -13.11 2.42
C GLU A 66 -20.56 -14.45 2.54
N VAL A 67 -20.97 -15.27 3.51
CA VAL A 67 -20.41 -16.61 3.71
C VAL A 67 -21.14 -17.55 2.78
N THR A 68 -20.43 -18.09 1.78
CA THR A 68 -20.93 -19.13 0.87
C THR A 68 -20.71 -20.53 1.42
#